data_AF-A0A7L2R6Q4-F1
#
_entry.id   AF-A0A7L2R6Q4-F1
#
_cell.length_a   1.000
_cell.length_b   1.000
_cell.length_c   1.000
_cell.angle_alpha   90.00
_cell.angle_beta   90.00
_cell.angle_gamma   90.00
#
_symmetry.space_group_name_H-M   'P 1'
#
loop_
_entity.id
_entity.type
_entity.pdbx_description
1 polymer ?
#
loop_
_entity_poly.entity_id
_entity_poly.type
_entity_poly.pdbx_seq_one_letter_code
_entity_poly.pdbx_strand_id
1 'polypeptide(L)'
;PEGRVAEEAEEVFRSFAFYRYQQERQELGAEVPRDPEIEQIQQDLESTGSQVGQRLAIIGDDIYKRYDAEFRTMLESLQPTRGN
;
A
#
# COMPACT_ATOMS: atom_id res chain seq x y z
N PRO A 1 11.93 -7.91 20.79
CA PRO A 1 12.98 -8.52 19.96
C PRO A 1 12.72 -8.22 18.48
N GLU A 2 13.75 -7.85 17.71
CA GLU A 2 13.62 -7.43 16.30
C GLU A 2 12.91 -8.47 15.41
N GLY A 3 13.02 -9.77 15.73
CA GLY A 3 12.35 -10.84 14.98
C GLY A 3 10.81 -10.83 15.01
N ARG A 4 10.17 -10.17 15.99
CA ARG A 4 8.70 -10.00 16.00
C ARG A 4 8.22 -8.87 15.08
N VAL A 5 9.11 -7.92 14.79
CA VAL A 5 8.78 -6.74 13.98
C VAL A 5 8.55 -7.11 12.53
N ALA A 6 9.22 -8.15 12.01
CA ALA A 6 9.06 -8.58 10.62
C ALA A 6 7.66 -9.14 10.33
N GLU A 7 7.13 -9.99 11.21
CA GLU A 7 5.77 -10.56 11.09
C GLU A 7 4.70 -9.48 11.26
N GLU A 8 4.87 -8.60 12.25
CA GLU A 8 3.97 -7.46 12.48
C GLU A 8 4.00 -6.46 11.30
N ALA A 9 5.16 -6.26 10.67
CA ALA A 9 5.29 -5.37 9.52
C ALA A 9 4.56 -5.89 8.28
N GLU A 10 4.51 -7.21 8.08
CA GLU A 10 3.78 -7.79 6.96
C GLU A 10 2.27 -7.51 7.05
N GLU A 11 1.69 -7.69 8.24
CA GLU A 11 0.28 -7.39 8.49
C GLU A 11 -0.04 -5.91 8.25
N VAL A 12 0.79 -5.01 8.81
CA VAL A 12 0.67 -3.56 8.61
C VAL A 12 0.73 -3.20 7.13
N PHE A 13 1.68 -3.78 6.39
CA PHE A 13 1.87 -3.49 4.96
C PHE A 13 0.68 -3.97 4.13
N ARG A 14 0.19 -5.20 4.36
CA ARG A 14 -0.98 -5.74 3.67
C ARG A 14 -2.20 -4.86 3.88
N SER A 15 -2.42 -4.39 5.12
CA SER A 15 -3.53 -3.51 5.42
C SER A 15 -3.38 -2.14 4.75
N PHE A 16 -2.18 -1.53 4.85
CA PHE A 16 -1.85 -0.27 4.19
C PHE A 16 -2.10 -0.32 2.68
N ALA A 17 -1.55 -1.33 1.99
CA ALA A 17 -1.66 -1.47 0.54
C ALA A 17 -3.11 -1.59 0.07
N PHE A 18 -3.92 -2.38 0.79
CA PHE A 18 -5.34 -2.54 0.49
C PHE A 18 -6.13 -1.24 0.65
N TYR A 19 -5.97 -0.53 1.78
CA TYR A 19 -6.69 0.72 2.01
C TYR A 19 -6.26 1.82 1.04
N ARG A 20 -4.96 1.89 0.73
CA ARG A 20 -4.44 2.83 -0.26
C ARG A 20 -5.01 2.56 -1.64
N TYR A 21 -5.00 1.30 -2.09
CA TYR A 21 -5.58 0.90 -3.37
C TYR A 21 -7.08 1.22 -3.44
N GLN A 22 -7.84 0.92 -2.38
CA GLN A 22 -9.27 1.25 -2.34
C GLN A 22 -9.52 2.76 -2.45
N GLN A 23 -8.72 3.58 -1.76
CA GLN A 23 -8.82 5.03 -1.83
C GLN A 23 -8.50 5.55 -3.23
N GLU A 24 -7.40 5.11 -3.84
CA GLU A 24 -7.02 5.49 -5.21
C GLU A 24 -8.11 5.11 -6.22
N ARG A 25 -8.71 3.92 -6.08
CA ARG A 25 -9.84 3.48 -6.92
C ARG A 25 -11.10 4.33 -6.73
N GLN A 26 -11.33 4.88 -5.53
CA GLN A 26 -12.44 5.80 -5.28
C GLN A 26 -12.16 7.19 -5.88
N GLU A 27 -10.91 7.68 -5.81
CA GLU A 27 -10.51 9.01 -6.29
C GLU A 27 -10.37 9.07 -7.81
N LEU A 28 -9.71 8.08 -8.42
CA LEU A 28 -9.30 8.07 -9.83
C LEU A 28 -10.07 7.03 -10.67
N GLY A 29 -10.87 6.18 -10.03
CA GLY A 29 -11.77 5.27 -10.72
C GLY A 29 -11.06 4.30 -11.67
N ALA A 30 -11.37 4.41 -12.96
CA ALA A 30 -10.87 3.52 -14.01
C ALA A 30 -9.40 3.75 -14.38
N GLU A 31 -8.77 4.84 -13.94
CA GLU A 31 -7.36 5.14 -14.23
C GLU A 31 -6.40 4.26 -13.41
N VAL A 32 -6.85 3.76 -12.27
CA VAL A 32 -6.05 2.85 -11.43
C VAL A 32 -6.24 1.42 -11.95
N PRO A 33 -5.18 0.75 -12.42
CA PRO A 33 -5.28 -0.62 -12.91
C PRO A 33 -5.82 -1.55 -11.84
N ARG A 34 -6.53 -2.59 -12.28
CA ARG A 34 -7.03 -3.60 -11.35
C ARG A 34 -5.86 -4.45 -10.85
N ASP A 35 -5.71 -4.55 -9.53
CA ASP A 35 -4.71 -5.41 -8.89
C ASP A 35 -5.40 -6.55 -8.12
N PRO A 36 -5.46 -7.77 -8.70
CA PRO A 36 -6.08 -8.92 -8.06
C PRO A 36 -5.36 -9.37 -6.79
N GLU A 37 -4.03 -9.13 -6.67
CA GLU A 37 -3.27 -9.54 -5.49
C GLU A 37 -3.70 -8.70 -4.29
N ILE A 38 -3.89 -7.39 -4.50
CA ILE A 38 -4.37 -6.47 -3.46
C ILE A 38 -5.85 -6.70 -3.15
N GLU A 39 -6.70 -6.90 -4.15
CA GLU A 39 -8.14 -7.13 -3.96
C GLU A 39 -8.48 -8.38 -3.13
N GLN A 40 -7.60 -9.37 -3.15
CA GLN A 40 -7.78 -10.65 -2.44
C GLN A 40 -7.15 -10.66 -1.04
N ILE A 41 -6.55 -9.55 -0.59
CA ILE A 41 -5.98 -9.45 0.77
C ILE A 41 -7.09 -9.65 1.80
N GLN A 42 -6.98 -10.71 2.58
CA GLN A 42 -7.83 -10.92 3.76
C GLN A 42 -7.31 -10.03 4.89
N GLN A 43 -8.22 -9.24 5.46
CA GLN A 43 -7.90 -8.37 6.60
C GLN A 43 -8.54 -8.89 7.88
N ASP A 44 -7.78 -8.84 8.96
CA ASP A 44 -8.32 -8.88 10.32
C ASP A 44 -8.48 -7.44 10.82
N LEU A 45 -9.69 -6.89 10.68
CA LEU A 45 -9.98 -5.48 10.99
C LEU A 45 -9.77 -5.12 12.47
N GLU A 46 -9.84 -6.13 13.36
CA GLU A 46 -9.70 -5.92 14.80
C GLU A 46 -8.23 -5.97 15.25
N SER A 47 -7.32 -6.41 14.38
CA SER A 47 -5.91 -6.50 14.71
C SER A 47 -5.26 -5.12 14.81
N THR A 48 -4.25 -5.03 15.68
CA THR A 48 -3.47 -3.78 15.82
C THR A 48 -2.71 -3.46 14.54
N GLY A 49 -2.17 -4.47 13.84
CA GLY A 49 -1.47 -4.29 12.57
C GLY A 49 -2.36 -3.68 11.49
N SER A 50 -3.60 -4.17 11.37
CA SER A 50 -4.57 -3.61 10.41
C SER A 50 -4.96 -2.17 10.72
N GLN A 51 -5.22 -1.86 11.99
CA GLN A 51 -5.54 -0.49 12.39
C GLN A 51 -4.37 0.48 12.13
N VAL A 52 -3.14 0.02 12.35
CA VAL A 52 -1.94 0.81 12.02
C VAL A 52 -1.80 1.00 10.52
N GLY A 53 -1.92 -0.06 9.71
CA GLY A 53 -1.84 0.03 8.26
C GLY A 53 -2.90 0.95 7.65
N GLN A 54 -4.15 0.84 8.11
CA GLN A 54 -5.23 1.73 7.71
C GLN A 54 -4.92 3.19 8.06
N ARG A 55 -4.46 3.47 9.28
CA ARG A 55 -4.09 4.85 9.68
C ARG A 55 -2.95 5.39 8.83
N LEU A 56 -1.94 4.57 8.52
CA LEU A 56 -0.85 4.95 7.63
C LEU A 56 -1.35 5.30 6.22
N ALA A 57 -2.32 4.56 5.69
CA ALA A 57 -2.90 4.85 4.38
C ALA A 57 -3.63 6.20 4.38
N ILE A 58 -4.36 6.51 5.46
CA ILE A 58 -5.09 7.77 5.61
C ILE A 58 -4.14 8.97 5.76
N ILE A 59 -3.16 8.89 6.67
CA ILE A 59 -2.27 10.03 6.95
C ILE A 59 -1.16 10.18 5.91
N GLY A 60 -0.83 9.10 5.20
CA GLY A 60 0.24 9.06 4.23
C GLY A 60 -0.03 9.93 3.01
N ASP A 61 -1.28 10.28 2.72
CA ASP A 61 -1.70 10.91 1.47
C ASP A 61 -1.01 12.28 1.21
N ASP A 62 -0.92 13.16 2.20
CA ASP A 62 -0.29 14.48 2.04
C ASP A 62 1.23 14.41 1.86
N ILE A 63 1.88 13.44 2.51
CA ILE A 63 3.32 13.21 2.36
C ILE A 63 3.58 12.52 1.02
N TYR A 64 2.81 11.49 0.70
CA TYR A 64 2.89 10.69 -0.52
C TYR A 64 2.73 11.57 -1.77
N LYS A 65 1.74 12.47 -1.79
CA LYS A 65 1.51 13.42 -2.91
C LYS A 65 2.73 14.25 -3.28
N ARG A 66 3.61 14.57 -2.31
CA ARG A 66 4.84 15.34 -2.57
C ARG A 66 5.91 14.52 -3.30
N TYR A 67 5.89 13.20 -3.17
CA TYR A 67 6.89 12.31 -3.75
C TYR A 67 6.34 11.42 -4.89
N ASP A 68 5.02 11.34 -5.07
CA ASP A 68 4.36 10.47 -6.05
C ASP A 68 4.90 10.65 -7.48
N ALA A 69 5.08 11.89 -7.94
CA ALA A 69 5.63 12.17 -9.26
C ALA A 69 7.06 11.64 -9.43
N GLU A 70 7.92 11.83 -8.42
CA GLU A 70 9.29 11.35 -8.43
C GLU A 70 9.34 9.82 -8.43
N PHE A 71 8.56 9.17 -7.56
CA PHE A 71 8.46 7.71 -7.51
C PHE A 71 7.96 7.12 -8.81
N ARG A 72 6.93 7.71 -9.45
CA ARG A 72 6.46 7.26 -10.77
C ARG A 72 7.54 7.36 -11.83
N THR A 73 8.25 8.49 -11.92
CA THR A 73 9.37 8.64 -12.85
C THR A 73 10.47 7.61 -12.57
N MET A 74 10.79 7.35 -11.30
CA MET A 74 11.76 6.30 -10.93
C MET A 74 11.29 4.93 -11.40
N LEU A 75 10.03 4.55 -11.16
CA LEU A 75 9.47 3.25 -11.56
C LEU A 75 9.44 3.08 -13.09
N GLU A 76 9.04 4.12 -13.82
CA GLU A 76 9.07 4.15 -15.29
C GLU A 76 10.49 3.97 -15.84
N SER A 77 11.49 4.57 -15.18
CA SER A 77 12.89 4.44 -15.57
C SER A 77 13.48 3.06 -15.24
N LEU A 78 13.05 2.46 -14.11
CA LEU A 78 13.54 1.18 -13.63
C LEU A 78 12.97 0.01 -14.44
N GLN A 79 11.73 0.13 -14.93
CA GLN A 79 10.99 -0.94 -15.60
C GLN A 79 11.07 -2.28 -14.82
N PRO A 80 10.64 -2.28 -13.55
CA PRO A 80 10.79 -3.45 -12.69
C PRO A 80 10.05 -4.65 -13.26
N THR A 81 10.67 -5.82 -13.16
CA THR A 81 10.02 -7.09 -13.47
C THR A 81 10.16 -8.01 -12.25
N ARG A 82 9.55 -9.20 -12.30
CA ARG A 82 9.70 -10.17 -11.21
C ARG A 82 11.17 -10.56 -10.93
N GLY A 83 12.07 -10.34 -11.88
CA GLY A 83 13.49 -10.69 -11.77
C GLY A 83 14.44 -9.53 -11.45
N ASN A 84 13.96 -8.29 -11.36
CA ASN A 84 14.77 -7.09 -11.13
C ASN A 84 13.99 -5.95 -10.48
#